data_AF-A0A418YA70-F1
#
_entry.id   AF-A0A418YA70-F1
#
_cell.length_a   1.000
_cell.length_b   1.000
_cell.length_c   1.000
_cell.angle_alpha   90.00
_cell.angle_beta   90.00
_cell.angle_gamma   90.00
#
_symmetry.space_group_name_H-M   'P 1'
#
loop_
_entity.id
_entity.type
_entity.pdbx_description
1 polymer ?
#
loop_
_entity_poly.entity_id
_entity_poly.type
_entity_poly.pdbx_seq_one_letter_code
_entity_poly.pdbx_strand_id
1 'polypeptide(L)'
;MSDNARLAALQAKKKLTGAERAELKALKRTQSNSTPSKADSNKAKNVFGIAPTTKINPKPVRFLEQERTGMGNRVKDIQSQDLEYVIEKLGRKDGVNETKLIRAAIYLLSEHSNKEIIDAIAEVQKMMIRG
;
A
#
# COMPACT_ATOMS: atom_id res chain seq x y z
N MET A 1 5.53 -38.17 -35.91
CA MET A 1 4.38 -37.26 -35.70
C MET A 1 4.86 -36.14 -34.79
N SER A 2 4.94 -34.90 -35.27
CA SER A 2 5.39 -33.77 -34.44
C SER A 2 4.38 -33.44 -33.34
N ASP A 3 4.84 -32.99 -32.17
CA ASP A 3 3.99 -32.67 -31.02
C ASP A 3 2.91 -31.62 -31.34
N ASN A 4 3.23 -30.72 -32.28
CA ASN A 4 2.27 -29.73 -32.81
C ASN A 4 1.11 -30.39 -33.58
N ALA A 5 1.36 -31.46 -34.32
CA ALA A 5 0.31 -32.19 -35.04
C ALA A 5 -0.61 -32.95 -34.07
N ARG A 6 -0.07 -33.46 -32.96
CA ARG A 6 -0.85 -34.14 -31.91
C ARG A 6 -1.75 -33.16 -31.14
N LEU A 7 -1.27 -31.95 -30.85
CA LEU A 7 -2.09 -30.89 -30.24
C LEU A 7 -3.25 -30.45 -31.14
N ALA A 8 -3.00 -30.25 -32.43
CA ALA A 8 -4.05 -29.88 -33.38
C ALA A 8 -5.13 -30.97 -33.49
N ALA A 9 -4.73 -32.25 -33.52
CA ALA A 9 -5.65 -33.38 -33.55
C ALA A 9 -6.50 -33.51 -32.27
N LEU A 10 -5.91 -33.25 -31.09
CA LEU A 10 -6.63 -33.29 -29.80
C LEU A 10 -7.57 -32.08 -29.63
N GLN A 11 -7.23 -30.92 -30.19
CA GLN A 11 -8.10 -29.72 -30.17
C GLN A 11 -9.26 -29.81 -31.17
N ALA A 12 -9.08 -30.53 -32.28
CA ALA A 12 -10.13 -30.73 -33.28
C ALA A 12 -11.25 -31.70 -32.84
N LYS A 13 -11.04 -32.49 -31.77
CA LYS A 13 -12.06 -33.42 -31.26
C LYS A 13 -13.13 -32.67 -30.46
N LYS A 14 -14.41 -32.84 -30.84
CA LYS A 14 -15.58 -32.18 -30.20
C LYS A 14 -15.87 -32.68 -28.77
N LYS A 15 -15.43 -33.90 -28.42
CA LYS A 15 -15.52 -34.46 -27.06
C LYS A 15 -14.20 -35.16 -26.73
N LEU A 16 -13.50 -34.66 -25.70
CA LEU A 16 -12.28 -35.28 -25.19
C LEU A 16 -12.59 -36.16 -23.98
N THR A 17 -12.02 -37.37 -24.00
CA THR A 17 -11.97 -38.29 -22.85
C THR A 17 -11.01 -37.78 -21.77
N GLY A 18 -11.09 -38.33 -20.56
CA GLY A 18 -10.25 -37.91 -19.43
C GLY A 18 -8.74 -38.03 -19.71
N ALA A 19 -8.33 -39.10 -20.41
CA ALA A 19 -6.95 -39.31 -20.82
C ALA A 19 -6.47 -38.26 -21.85
N GLU A 20 -7.30 -37.94 -22.84
CA GLU A 20 -6.99 -36.94 -23.87
C GLU A 20 -6.89 -35.52 -23.30
N ARG A 21 -7.66 -35.20 -22.24
CA ARG A 21 -7.54 -33.93 -21.52
C ARG A 21 -6.23 -33.82 -20.76
N ALA A 22 -5.78 -34.91 -20.14
CA ALA A 22 -4.50 -34.95 -19.44
C ALA A 22 -3.33 -34.78 -20.41
N GLU A 23 -3.41 -35.43 -21.58
CA GLU A 23 -2.41 -35.32 -22.65
C GLU A 23 -2.33 -33.90 -23.23
N LEU A 24 -3.48 -33.26 -23.48
CA LEU A 24 -3.54 -31.86 -23.93
C LEU A 24 -2.89 -30.91 -22.91
N LYS A 25 -3.14 -31.13 -21.60
CA LYS A 25 -2.53 -30.33 -20.53
C LYS A 25 -1.02 -30.53 -20.44
N ALA A 26 -0.54 -31.76 -20.60
CA ALA A 26 0.88 -32.08 -20.60
C ALA A 26 1.61 -31.43 -21.80
N LEU A 27 1.05 -31.55 -23.00
CA LEU A 27 1.61 -30.98 -24.23
C LEU A 27 1.60 -29.44 -24.25
N LYS A 28 0.59 -28.81 -23.64
CA LYS A 28 0.59 -27.34 -23.44
C LYS A 28 1.69 -26.88 -22.47
N ARG A 29 1.94 -27.67 -21.42
CA ARG A 29 2.96 -27.36 -20.40
C ARG A 29 4.38 -27.55 -20.94
N THR A 30 4.61 -28.50 -21.85
CA THR A 30 5.92 -28.65 -22.50
C THR A 30 6.20 -27.49 -23.45
N GLN A 31 5.20 -27.01 -24.20
CA GLN A 31 5.34 -25.82 -25.06
C GLN A 31 5.58 -24.51 -24.27
N SER A 32 4.92 -24.33 -23.12
CA SER A 32 5.16 -23.15 -22.27
C SER A 32 6.56 -23.15 -21.63
N ASN A 33 7.15 -24.33 -21.44
CA ASN A 33 8.47 -24.47 -20.84
C ASN A 33 9.61 -24.43 -21.87
N SER A 34 9.32 -24.59 -23.17
CA SER A 34 10.31 -24.51 -24.24
C SER A 34 10.52 -23.08 -24.78
N THR A 35 9.77 -22.10 -24.28
CA THR A 35 10.05 -20.67 -24.51
C THR A 35 10.86 -20.14 -23.32
N PRO A 36 12.04 -19.51 -23.52
CA PRO A 36 12.79 -18.89 -22.43
C PRO A 36 12.06 -17.62 -22.00
N SER A 37 11.01 -17.75 -21.17
CA SER A 37 10.43 -16.62 -20.47
C SER A 37 11.41 -16.18 -19.38
N LYS A 38 11.79 -14.90 -19.44
CA LYS A 38 12.63 -14.19 -18.48
C LYS A 38 12.41 -14.69 -17.06
N ALA A 39 13.49 -15.09 -16.41
CA ALA A 39 13.52 -15.44 -15.00
C ALA A 39 13.30 -14.19 -14.14
N ASP A 40 12.04 -13.84 -13.89
CA ASP A 40 11.68 -13.16 -12.66
C ASP A 40 11.32 -14.24 -11.64
N SER A 41 12.26 -14.50 -10.74
CA SER A 41 12.07 -15.41 -9.62
C SER A 41 10.94 -14.90 -8.72
N ASN A 42 9.74 -15.42 -8.97
CA ASN A 42 8.61 -15.40 -8.05
C ASN A 42 9.04 -16.07 -6.73
N LYS A 43 9.63 -15.29 -5.82
CA LYS A 43 9.56 -15.62 -4.40
C LYS A 43 8.08 -15.63 -4.04
N ALA A 44 7.57 -16.79 -3.64
CA ALA A 44 6.21 -16.95 -3.16
C ALA A 44 5.91 -15.89 -2.09
N LYS A 45 5.18 -14.85 -2.46
CA LYS A 45 4.59 -13.93 -1.49
C LYS A 45 3.49 -14.73 -0.81
N ASN A 46 3.58 -14.90 0.50
CA ASN A 46 2.44 -15.32 1.31
C ASN A 46 1.39 -14.21 1.20
N VAL A 47 0.49 -14.32 0.23
CA VAL A 47 -0.56 -13.32 0.01
C VAL A 47 -1.82 -13.75 0.77
N PHE A 48 -1.85 -13.42 2.06
CA PHE A 48 -3.10 -13.27 2.78
C PHE A 48 -3.60 -11.83 2.59
N GLY A 49 -4.84 -11.66 2.12
CA GLY A 49 -5.54 -10.37 2.04
C GLY A 49 -5.56 -9.68 0.66
N ILE A 50 -6.22 -10.28 -0.34
CA ILE A 50 -6.43 -9.67 -1.67
C ILE A 50 -7.90 -9.28 -1.85
N ALA A 51 -8.36 -8.28 -1.11
CA ALA A 51 -9.40 -7.36 -1.57
C ALA A 51 -9.49 -6.24 -0.53
N PRO A 52 -9.04 -5.01 -0.85
CA PRO A 52 -9.43 -3.87 -0.05
C PRO A 52 -10.96 -3.75 -0.18
N THR A 53 -11.69 -4.00 0.90
CA THR A 53 -13.16 -3.87 0.96
C THR A 53 -13.63 -2.41 0.88
N THR A 54 -12.71 -1.46 0.73
CA THR A 54 -12.98 -0.02 0.72
C THR A 54 -12.21 0.69 -0.40
N LYS A 55 -12.85 1.65 -1.08
CA LYS A 55 -12.26 2.56 -2.09
C LYS A 55 -11.26 3.57 -1.50
N ILE A 56 -10.49 3.18 -0.48
CA ILE A 56 -9.52 4.06 0.17
C ILE A 56 -8.17 3.81 -0.49
N ASN A 57 -7.65 4.82 -1.18
CA ASN A 57 -6.30 4.81 -1.75
C ASN A 57 -5.36 5.59 -0.81
N PRO A 58 -4.72 4.95 0.18
CA PRO A 58 -3.86 5.65 1.12
C PRO A 58 -2.62 6.19 0.41
N LYS A 59 -2.31 7.48 0.63
CA LYS A 59 -1.04 8.06 0.22
C LYS A 59 0.00 7.80 1.33
N PRO A 60 1.08 7.05 1.08
CA PRO A 60 2.12 6.86 2.07
C PRO A 60 2.89 8.16 2.29
N VAL A 61 3.00 8.59 3.55
CA VAL A 61 3.80 9.73 3.98
C VAL A 61 5.01 9.22 4.75
N ARG A 62 6.21 9.71 4.41
CA ARG A 62 7.44 9.41 5.14
C ARG A 62 7.71 10.54 6.11
N PHE A 63 7.95 10.19 7.36
CA PHE A 63 8.33 11.14 8.40
C PHE A 63 9.79 10.95 8.76
N LEU A 64 10.48 12.06 8.96
CA LEU A 64 11.79 12.12 9.59
C LEU A 64 11.66 11.75 11.08
N GLU A 65 12.78 11.36 11.69
CA GLU A 65 12.82 10.98 13.10
C GLU A 65 12.48 12.16 14.03
N GLN A 66 12.95 13.35 13.68
CA GLN A 66 12.67 14.59 14.41
C GLN A 66 11.17 14.92 14.37
N GLU A 67 10.50 14.70 13.23
CA GLU A 67 9.06 14.92 13.09
C GLU A 67 8.27 13.93 13.94
N ARG A 68 8.66 12.65 13.95
CA ARG A 68 8.05 11.63 14.82
C ARG A 68 8.18 11.99 16.29
N THR A 69 9.37 12.39 16.70
CA THR A 69 9.65 12.80 18.08
C THR A 69 8.86 14.05 18.44
N GLY A 70 8.81 15.04 17.54
CA GLY A 70 8.05 16.27 17.71
C GLY A 70 6.55 16.01 17.86
N MET A 71 5.98 15.12 17.05
CA MET A 71 4.58 14.71 17.19
C MET A 71 4.31 14.02 18.54
N GLY A 72 5.16 13.08 18.93
CA GLY A 72 5.03 12.37 20.20
C GLY A 72 5.12 13.31 21.41
N ASN A 73 6.05 14.27 21.37
CA ASN A 73 6.18 15.30 22.41
C ASN A 73 4.94 16.19 22.43
N ARG A 74 4.46 16.65 21.27
CA ARG A 74 3.28 17.51 21.20
C ARG A 74 2.03 16.84 21.74
N VAL A 75 1.85 15.53 21.50
CA VAL A 75 0.76 14.75 22.11
C VAL A 75 0.85 14.78 23.63
N LYS A 76 2.04 14.54 24.20
CA LYS A 76 2.26 14.57 25.66
C LYS A 76 2.03 15.97 26.23
N ASP A 77 2.48 17.01 25.53
CA ASP A 77 2.31 18.40 25.95
C ASP A 77 0.82 18.74 26.03
N ILE A 78 0.04 18.45 24.99
CA ILE A 78 -1.42 18.69 24.99
C ILE A 78 -2.10 17.89 26.11
N GLN A 79 -1.70 16.63 26.32
CA GLN A 79 -2.28 15.79 27.38
C GLN A 79 -1.86 16.17 28.80
N SER A 80 -0.82 16.98 28.97
CA SER A 80 -0.33 17.42 30.28
C SER A 80 -0.72 18.85 30.61
N GLN A 81 -0.69 19.75 29.62
CA GLN A 81 -0.99 21.17 29.79
C GLN A 81 -2.48 21.48 29.61
N ASP A 82 -3.16 20.80 28.68
CA ASP A 82 -4.53 21.12 28.26
C ASP A 82 -5.52 19.99 28.55
N LEU A 83 -5.23 19.13 29.55
CA LEU A 83 -5.99 17.91 29.81
C LEU A 83 -7.49 18.15 30.01
N GLU A 84 -7.85 19.20 30.75
CA GLU A 84 -9.25 19.54 31.02
C GLU A 84 -9.99 19.90 29.73
N TYR A 85 -9.38 20.73 28.89
CA TYR A 85 -9.92 21.10 27.58
C TYR A 85 -10.04 19.90 26.63
N VAL A 86 -9.06 18.98 26.68
CA VAL A 86 -9.10 17.72 25.93
C VAL A 86 -10.28 16.87 26.38
N ILE A 87 -10.52 16.73 27.69
CA ILE A 87 -11.66 15.96 28.20
C ILE A 87 -12.98 16.64 27.82
N GLU A 88 -13.06 17.97 27.92
CA GLU A 88 -14.25 18.74 27.54
C GLU A 88 -14.60 18.55 26.05
N LYS A 89 -13.62 18.69 25.14
CA LYS A 89 -13.87 18.64 23.69
C LYS A 89 -13.91 17.23 23.12
N LEU A 90 -13.10 16.30 23.64
CA LEU A 90 -12.91 14.97 23.06
C LEU A 90 -13.47 13.84 23.94
N GLY A 91 -13.95 14.15 25.15
CA GLY A 91 -14.59 13.20 26.08
C GLY A 91 -13.63 12.23 26.77
N ARG A 92 -12.33 12.24 26.44
CA ARG A 92 -11.32 11.34 26.99
C ARG A 92 -9.90 11.87 26.78
N LYS A 93 -8.99 11.56 27.70
CA LYS A 93 -7.56 11.90 27.63
C LYS A 93 -6.87 11.33 26.38
N ASP A 94 -7.17 10.07 26.04
CA ASP A 94 -6.61 9.40 24.85
C ASP A 94 -7.31 9.83 23.54
N GLY A 95 -8.12 10.89 23.63
CA GLY A 95 -8.70 11.61 22.52
C GLY A 95 -7.64 12.16 21.57
N VAL A 96 -6.45 12.47 22.07
CA VAL A 96 -5.32 13.00 21.29
C VAL A 96 -4.29 11.89 21.01
N ASN A 97 -3.92 11.73 19.75
CA ASN A 97 -2.83 10.84 19.31
C ASN A 97 -2.23 11.34 17.99
N GLU A 98 -1.08 10.78 17.57
CA GLU A 98 -0.35 11.23 16.38
C GLU A 98 -1.20 11.19 15.10
N THR A 99 -2.00 10.12 14.91
CA THR A 99 -2.86 10.00 13.72
C THR A 99 -3.90 11.12 13.65
N LYS A 100 -4.52 11.45 14.78
CA LYS A 100 -5.50 12.54 14.85
C LYS A 100 -4.82 13.90 14.74
N LEU A 101 -3.59 14.04 15.25
CA LEU A 101 -2.80 15.28 15.12
C LEU A 101 -2.47 15.56 13.64
N ILE A 102 -2.07 14.54 12.87
CA ILE A 102 -1.85 14.69 11.42
C ILE A 102 -3.15 15.08 10.71
N ARG A 103 -4.28 14.45 11.06
CA ARG A 103 -5.59 14.79 10.47
C ARG A 103 -6.04 16.20 10.84
N ALA A 104 -5.80 16.63 12.08
CA ALA A 104 -6.06 17.99 12.53
C ALA A 104 -5.19 19.00 11.79
N ALA A 105 -3.90 18.70 11.57
CA ALA A 105 -3.01 19.55 10.78
C ALA A 105 -3.55 19.74 9.35
N ILE A 106 -4.05 18.68 8.70
CA ILE A 106 -4.66 18.79 7.36
C ILE A 106 -5.91 19.69 7.39
N TYR A 107 -6.73 19.61 8.44
CA TYR A 107 -7.87 20.50 8.60
C TYR A 107 -7.42 21.97 8.74
N LEU A 108 -6.44 22.22 9.61
CA LEU A 108 -5.87 23.55 9.84
C LEU A 108 -5.20 24.15 8.60
N LEU A 109 -4.68 23.34 7.67
CA LEU A 109 -4.15 23.84 6.40
C LEU A 109 -5.18 24.66 5.60
N SER A 110 -6.48 24.39 5.77
CA SER A 110 -7.53 25.16 5.09
C SER A 110 -7.77 26.55 5.70
N GLU A 111 -7.30 26.77 6.92
CA GLU A 111 -7.44 28.04 7.66
C GLU A 111 -6.25 28.99 7.42
N HIS A 112 -5.14 28.47 6.90
CA HIS A 112 -3.93 29.24 6.62
C HIS A 112 -3.87 29.77 5.19
N SER A 113 -3.19 30.91 5.03
CA SER A 113 -2.96 31.49 3.71
C SER A 113 -1.95 30.68 2.89
N ASN A 114 -2.08 30.74 1.56
CA ASN A 114 -1.12 30.08 0.65
C ASN A 114 0.33 30.53 0.92
N LYS A 115 0.53 31.79 1.33
CA LYS A 115 1.87 32.32 1.63
C LYS A 115 2.48 31.63 2.86
N GLU A 116 1.74 31.54 3.95
CA GLU A 116 2.20 30.85 5.17
C GLU A 116 2.49 29.38 4.90
N ILE A 117 1.68 28.73 4.07
CA ILE A 117 1.90 27.32 3.68
C ILE A 117 3.19 27.19 2.86
N ILE A 118 3.44 28.08 1.89
CA ILE A 118 4.67 28.06 1.09
C ILE A 118 5.89 28.31 1.96
N ASP A 119 5.83 29.26 2.89
CA ASP A 119 6.93 29.57 3.81
C ASP A 119 7.22 28.36 4.72
N ALA A 120 6.18 27.69 5.24
CA ALA A 120 6.34 26.46 6.02
C ALA A 120 6.97 25.32 5.20
N ILE A 121 6.57 25.15 3.93
CA ILE A 121 7.17 24.16 3.02
C ILE A 121 8.67 24.45 2.82
N ALA A 122 9.04 25.72 2.66
CA ALA A 122 10.44 26.11 2.49
C ALA A 122 11.29 25.75 3.73
N GLU A 123 10.76 25.93 4.94
CA GLU A 123 11.44 25.52 6.17
C GLU A 123 11.56 23.99 6.28
N VAL A 124 10.50 23.24 5.96
CA VAL A 124 10.55 21.76 5.95
C VAL A 124 11.62 21.28 4.98
N GLN A 125 11.70 21.85 3.78
CA GLN A 125 12.74 21.50 2.80
C GLN A 125 14.15 21.72 3.34
N LYS A 126 14.39 22.84 4.05
CA LYS A 126 15.69 23.09 4.69
C LYS A 126 16.02 22.05 5.76
N MET A 127 15.03 21.66 6.58
CA MET A 127 15.20 20.64 7.61
C MET A 127 15.51 19.26 7.01
N MET A 128 14.86 18.90 5.90
CA MET A 128 15.12 17.65 5.18
C MET A 128 16.54 17.55 4.60
N ILE A 129 17.19 18.69 4.30
CA ILE A 129 18.56 18.73 3.78
C ILE A 129 19.59 18.77 4.92
N ARG A 130 19.24 19.35 6.07
CA ARG A 130 20.12 19.52 7.22
C ARG A 130 20.08 18.36 8.22
N GLY A 131 19.08 17.49 8.13
CA GLY A 131 18.88 16.31 8.97
C GLY A 131 19.70 15.11 8.55
#